data_AF-A0A953QRE5-F1
#
_entry.id   AF-A0A953QRE5-F1
#
_cell.length_a   1.000
_cell.length_b   1.000
_cell.length_c   1.000
_cell.angle_alpha   90.00
_cell.angle_beta   90.00
_cell.angle_gamma   90.00
#
_symmetry.space_group_name_H-M   'P 1'
#
loop_
_entity.id
_entity.type
_entity.pdbx_description
1 polymer ?
#
loop_
_entity_poly.entity_id
_entity_poly.type
_entity_poly.pdbx_seq_one_letter_code
_entity_poly.pdbx_strand_id
1 'polypeptide(L)'
;MRSKVSSIFDLSPSEKLQLVEDLWDDFAAKPEDVPVHDWQKQELARRKVNLLRNPASGVPWEEVKRRVHLPRPRQMASAPSLIRMATPVRTNRQ
;
A
#
# COMPACT_ATOMS: atom_id res chain seq x y z
N MET A 1 4.75 14.90 -31.73
CA MET A 1 3.27 14.80 -31.68
C MET A 1 2.85 15.09 -30.26
N ARG A 2 1.99 16.09 -30.02
CA ARG A 2 1.44 16.38 -28.69
C ARG A 2 0.08 15.70 -28.59
N SER A 3 -0.02 14.68 -27.76
CA SER A 3 -1.25 13.95 -27.47
C SER A 3 -2.31 14.93 -27.01
N LYS A 4 -3.53 14.85 -27.57
CA LYS A 4 -4.71 15.50 -26.99
C LYS A 4 -4.79 15.05 -25.53
N VAL A 5 -4.72 15.98 -24.59
CA VAL A 5 -4.92 15.66 -23.18
C VAL A 5 -6.43 15.49 -22.99
N SER A 6 -6.95 14.29 -23.29
CA SER A 6 -8.26 13.90 -22.80
C SER A 6 -8.20 13.92 -21.28
N SER A 7 -9.23 14.48 -20.63
CA SER A 7 -9.31 14.43 -19.18
C SER A 7 -9.18 12.98 -18.73
N ILE A 8 -8.38 12.72 -17.69
CA ILE A 8 -8.23 11.37 -17.13
C ILE A 8 -9.60 10.77 -16.73
N PHE A 9 -10.59 11.62 -16.47
CA PHE A 9 -11.94 11.20 -16.11
C PHE A 9 -12.74 10.67 -17.31
N ASP A 10 -12.41 11.11 -18.53
CA ASP A 10 -13.11 10.75 -19.77
C ASP A 10 -12.60 9.44 -20.39
N LEU A 11 -11.47 8.92 -19.90
CA LEU A 11 -10.91 7.64 -20.35
C LEU A 11 -11.82 6.46 -19.99
N SER A 12 -11.92 5.49 -20.90
CA SER A 12 -12.53 4.20 -20.59
C SER A 12 -11.78 3.48 -19.47
N PRO A 13 -12.38 2.49 -18.79
CA PRO A 13 -11.68 1.74 -17.74
C PRO A 13 -10.37 1.10 -18.21
N SER A 14 -10.33 0.57 -19.43
CA SER A 14 -9.11 -0.03 -19.99
C SER A 14 -8.02 1.00 -20.25
N GLU A 15 -8.38 2.17 -20.80
CA GLU A 15 -7.41 3.26 -21.01
C GLU A 15 -6.89 3.84 -19.69
N LYS A 16 -7.73 3.92 -18.66
CA LYS A 16 -7.29 4.30 -17.31
C LYS A 16 -6.29 3.30 -16.75
N LEU A 17 -6.54 2.00 -16.95
CA LEU A 17 -5.63 0.96 -16.48
C LEU A 17 -4.30 1.01 -17.23
N GLN A 18 -4.32 1.19 -18.55
CA GLN A 18 -3.12 1.37 -19.36
C GLN A 18 -2.32 2.59 -18.90
N LEU A 19 -2.99 3.72 -18.65
CA LEU A 19 -2.32 4.92 -18.14
C LEU A 19 -1.67 4.67 -16.77
N VAL A 20 -2.31 3.91 -15.87
CA VAL A 20 -1.70 3.55 -14.58
C VAL A 20 -0.47 2.66 -14.77
N GLU A 21 -0.51 1.72 -15.71
CA GLU A 21 0.63 0.87 -16.07
C GLU A 21 1.78 1.70 -16.65
N ASP A 22 1.51 2.56 -17.64
CA ASP A 22 2.51 3.42 -18.27
C ASP A 22 3.19 4.35 -17.24
N LEU A 23 2.42 4.90 -16.29
CA LEU A 23 2.96 5.71 -15.20
C LEU A 23 3.79 4.89 -14.21
N TRP A 24 3.37 3.65 -13.93
CA TRP A 24 4.12 2.76 -13.05
C TRP A 24 5.47 2.37 -13.69
N ASP A 25 5.49 2.11 -14.99
CA ASP A 25 6.70 1.80 -15.76
C ASP A 25 7.65 3.00 -15.83
N ASP A 26 7.15 4.23 -15.98
CA ASP A 26 7.98 5.45 -15.96
C ASP A 26 8.68 5.64 -14.60
N PHE A 27 7.98 5.43 -13.48
CA PHE A 27 8.62 5.44 -12.16
C PHE A 27 9.63 4.30 -11.99
N ALA A 28 9.33 3.11 -12.50
CA ALA A 28 10.22 1.96 -12.41
C ALA A 28 11.48 2.13 -13.27
N ALA A 29 11.44 2.94 -14.33
CA ALA A 29 12.59 3.25 -15.17
C ALA A 29 13.63 4.16 -14.49
N LYS A 30 13.22 4.93 -13.47
CA LYS A 30 14.09 5.84 -12.70
C LYS A 30 13.86 5.69 -11.19
N PRO A 31 14.20 4.52 -10.62
CA PRO A 31 13.92 4.24 -9.21
C PRO A 31 14.61 5.22 -8.25
N GLU A 32 15.71 5.86 -8.67
CA GLU A 32 16.42 6.90 -7.92
C GLU A 32 15.63 8.21 -7.74
N ASP A 33 14.67 8.50 -8.63
CA ASP A 33 13.81 9.68 -8.56
C ASP A 33 12.73 9.55 -7.46
N VAL A 34 12.53 8.34 -6.95
CA VAL A 34 11.59 8.04 -5.86
C VAL A 34 12.37 7.85 -4.56
N PRO A 35 12.51 8.89 -3.71
CA PRO A 35 13.34 8.81 -2.52
C PRO A 35 12.78 7.80 -1.52
N VAL A 36 13.61 6.80 -1.18
CA VAL A 36 13.31 5.84 -0.11
C VAL A 36 13.97 6.30 1.18
N HIS A 37 13.14 6.73 2.13
CA HIS A 37 13.62 7.17 3.44
C HIS A 37 14.08 5.99 4.30
N ASP A 38 15.07 6.24 5.18
CA ASP A 38 15.66 5.17 5.98
C ASP A 38 14.66 4.50 6.93
N TRP A 39 13.66 5.23 7.42
CA TRP A 39 12.59 4.65 8.24
C TRP A 39 11.77 3.59 7.48
N GLN A 40 11.59 3.74 6.16
CA GLN A 40 10.89 2.76 5.33
C GLN A 40 11.72 1.47 5.21
N LYS A 41 13.04 1.60 5.01
CA LYS A 41 13.98 0.47 4.99
C LYS A 41 14.00 -0.27 6.33
N GLN A 42 14.05 0.49 7.42
CA GLN A 42 14.01 -0.06 8.78
C GLN A 42 12.70 -0.81 9.05
N GLU A 43 11.56 -0.25 8.62
CA GLU A 43 10.26 -0.90 8.77
C GLU A 43 10.17 -2.21 7.95
N LEU A 44 10.69 -2.23 6.73
CA LEU A 44 10.78 -3.46 5.92
C LEU A 44 11.66 -4.51 6.59
N ALA A 45 12.83 -4.12 7.11
CA ALA A 45 13.72 -5.03 7.84
C ALA A 45 13.03 -5.62 9.08
N ARG A 46 12.33 -4.77 9.86
CA ARG A 46 11.57 -5.20 11.04
C ARG A 46 10.47 -6.20 10.68
N ARG A 47 9.69 -5.93 9.61
CA ARG A 47 8.63 -6.84 9.14
C ARG A 47 9.20 -8.17 8.65
N LYS A 48 10.33 -8.15 7.94
CA LYS A 48 11.02 -9.37 7.49
C LYS A 48 11.45 -10.25 8.65
N VAL A 49 12.08 -9.67 9.68
CA VAL A 49 12.48 -10.42 10.89
C VAL A 49 11.27 -11.03 11.60
N ASN A 50 10.18 -10.27 11.73
CA ASN A 50 8.95 -10.77 12.36
C ASN A 50 8.34 -11.94 11.58
N LEU A 51 8.30 -11.86 10.25
CA LEU A 51 7.79 -12.93 9.40
C LEU A 51 8.66 -14.20 9.51
N LEU A 52 9.99 -14.07 9.53
CA LEU A 52 10.90 -15.21 9.70
C LEU A 52 10.74 -15.88 11.07
N ARG A 53 10.52 -15.10 12.13
CA ARG A 53 10.30 -15.62 13.49
C ARG A 53 8.92 -16.24 13.66
N ASN A 54 7.92 -15.73 12.95
CA ASN A 54 6.55 -16.22 13.00
C ASN A 54 5.96 -16.27 11.59
N PRO A 55 6.19 -17.35 10.82
CA PRO A 55 5.67 -17.49 9.46
C PRO A 55 4.13 -17.40 9.39
N ALA A 56 3.43 -17.81 10.44
CA ALA A 56 1.97 -17.73 10.54
C ALA A 56 1.43 -16.29 10.75
N SER A 57 2.30 -15.29 10.89
CA SER A 57 1.89 -13.88 10.94
C SER A 57 1.46 -13.32 9.59
N GLY A 58 1.78 -14.01 8.49
CA GLY A 58 1.30 -13.68 7.15
C GLY A 58 -0.16 -14.07 6.92
N VAL A 59 -0.81 -13.39 5.98
CA VAL A 59 -2.13 -13.78 5.47
C VAL A 59 -1.92 -14.46 4.12
N PRO A 60 -2.50 -15.65 3.86
CA PRO A 60 -2.42 -16.29 2.56
C PRO A 60 -2.95 -15.37 1.45
N TRP A 61 -2.33 -15.42 0.27
CA TRP A 61 -2.72 -14.55 -0.85
C TRP A 61 -4.19 -14.71 -1.26
N GLU A 62 -4.71 -15.94 -1.24
CA GLU A 62 -6.12 -16.22 -1.51
C GLU A 62 -7.06 -15.48 -0.55
N GLU A 63 -6.69 -15.40 0.73
CA GLU A 63 -7.46 -14.68 1.73
C GLU A 63 -7.40 -13.16 1.51
N VAL A 64 -6.26 -12.62 1.07
CA VAL A 64 -6.13 -11.21 0.69
C VAL A 64 -7.02 -10.90 -0.51
N LYS A 65 -6.95 -11.71 -1.58
CA LYS A 65 -7.80 -11.56 -2.77
C LYS A 65 -9.27 -11.59 -2.39
N ARG A 66 -9.68 -12.58 -1.59
CA ARG A 66 -11.06 -12.71 -1.11
C ARG A 66 -11.53 -11.42 -0.45
N ARG A 67 -10.74 -10.84 0.46
CA ARG A 67 -11.08 -9.57 1.15
C ARG A 67 -11.23 -8.39 0.19
N VAL A 68 -10.39 -8.29 -0.83
CA VAL A 68 -10.46 -7.21 -1.83
C VAL A 68 -11.70 -7.34 -2.71
N HIS A 69 -12.15 -8.57 -3.01
CA HIS A 69 -13.35 -8.82 -3.81
C HIS A 69 -14.65 -8.72 -3.01
N LEU A 70 -14.58 -8.80 -1.68
CA LEU A 70 -15.75 -8.59 -0.85
C LEU A 70 -16.22 -7.13 -0.97
N PRO A 71 -17.51 -6.88 -1.23
CA PRO A 71 -18.04 -5.52 -1.18
C PRO A 71 -17.79 -4.96 0.21
N ARG A 72 -17.17 -3.78 0.31
CA ARG A 72 -16.98 -3.10 1.60
C ARG A 72 -18.35 -2.96 2.26
N PRO A 73 -18.58 -3.56 3.44
CA PRO A 73 -19.84 -3.33 4.14
C PRO A 73 -19.97 -1.83 4.38
N ARG A 74 -21.13 -1.24 4.02
CA ARG A 74 -21.45 0.14 4.41
C ARG A 74 -21.28 0.20 5.92
N GLN A 75 -20.39 1.04 6.41
CA GLN A 75 -20.22 1.28 7.85
C GLN A 75 -21.59 1.67 8.40
N MET A 76 -22.24 0.75 9.12
CA MET A 76 -23.28 1.10 10.07
C MET A 76 -22.56 1.75 11.25
N ALA A 77 -23.06 2.90 11.66
CA ALA A 77 -22.46 3.75 12.67
C ALA A 77 -22.16 3.02 13.98
N SER A 78 -20.97 3.32 14.53
CA SER A 78 -20.60 3.31 15.95
C SER A 78 -20.49 1.99 16.72
N ALA A 79 -19.25 1.61 17.03
CA ALA A 79 -18.79 1.25 18.39
C ALA A 79 -17.24 1.31 18.44
N PRO A 80 -16.63 1.65 19.58
CA PRO A 80 -15.39 2.42 19.65
C PRO A 80 -14.13 1.63 19.30
N SER A 81 -13.17 2.37 18.74
CA SER A 81 -11.80 1.97 18.45
C SER A 81 -11.15 1.21 19.62
N LEU A 82 -11.10 -0.12 19.52
CA LEU A 82 -9.99 -0.87 20.08
C LEU A 82 -8.82 -0.74 19.10
N ILE A 83 -8.18 0.43 19.16
CA ILE A 83 -6.78 0.58 18.75
C ILE A 83 -6.03 -0.45 19.59
N ARG A 84 -5.71 -1.57 18.93
CA ARG A 84 -4.69 -2.53 19.32
C ARG A 84 -3.49 -1.73 19.82
N MET A 85 -3.21 -1.86 21.12
CA MET A 85 -2.10 -1.17 21.78
C MET A 85 -0.79 -1.46 21.06
N ALA A 86 -0.38 -0.54 20.19
CA ALA A 86 1.02 -0.29 19.95
C ALA A 86 1.50 0.46 21.20
N THR A 87 2.13 -0.26 22.11
CA THR A 87 2.91 0.36 23.19
C THR A 87 3.89 1.34 22.55
N PRO A 88 3.88 2.64 22.92
CA PRO A 88 4.91 3.55 22.46
C PRO A 88 6.20 3.17 23.20
N VAL A 89 7.22 2.67 22.48
CA VAL A 89 8.58 2.72 22.98
C VAL A 89 8.96 4.20 23.07
N ARG A 90 8.91 4.70 24.30
CA ARG A 90 9.41 6.01 24.72
C ARG A 90 10.86 6.12 24.26
N THR A 91 11.12 6.96 23.26
CA THR A 91 12.48 7.47 23.02
C THR A 91 12.87 8.26 24.26
N ASN A 92 13.71 7.68 25.11
CA ASN A 92 14.38 8.42 26.15
C ASN A 92 15.67 8.98 25.52
N ARG A 93 15.67 10.29 25.30
CA ARG A 93 16.85 11.06 24.94
C ARG A 93 17.52 11.44 26.26
N GLN A 94 18.60 10.76 26.59
CA GLN A 94 19.72 11.31 27.37
C GLN A 94 21.00 10.94 26.62
#